data_AF-A0A1V5SHC0-F1
#
_entry.id   AF-A0A1V5SHC0-F1
#
_cell.length_a   1.000
_cell.length_b   1.000
_cell.length_c   1.000
_cell.angle_alpha   90.00
_cell.angle_beta   90.00
_cell.angle_gamma   90.00
#
_symmetry.space_group_name_H-M   'P 1'
#
loop_
_entity.id
_entity.type
_entity.pdbx_description
1 polymer ?
#
loop_
_entity_poly.entity_id
_entity_poly.type
_entity_poly.pdbx_seq_one_letter_code
_entity_poly.pdbx_strand_id
1 'polypeptide(L)' 'MGTVIMRASRLFARPSFVEGVARILDLGSTLNVYNRNATPEEADFEALASDWFSVGDELVSAMQTTGHEVVE' A
#
# COMPACT_ATOMS: atom_id res chain seq x y z
N MET A 1 -9.95 8.40 13.71
CA MET A 1 -8.63 8.07 13.12
C MET A 1 -8.91 7.25 11.88
N GLY A 2 -8.98 7.90 10.72
CA GLY A 2 -9.33 7.23 9.46
C GLY A 2 -8.19 6.31 9.05
N THR A 3 -8.51 5.05 8.77
CA THR A 3 -7.56 4.09 8.22
C THR A 3 -7.12 4.59 6.84
N VAL A 4 -5.90 5.12 6.74
CA VAL A 4 -5.27 5.37 5.43
C VAL A 4 -5.07 3.99 4.79
N ILE A 5 -5.82 3.69 3.74
CA ILE A 5 -5.59 2.48 2.94
C ILE A 5 -4.33 2.76 2.11
N MET A 6 -3.16 2.31 2.59
CA MET A 6 -1.97 2.27 1.74
C MET A 6 -2.17 1.22 0.64
N ARG A 7 -2.64 1.66 -0.53
CA ARG A 7 -2.77 0.79 -1.71
C ARG A 7 -1.41 0.48 -2.35
N ALA A 8 -0.41 1.36 -2.16
CA ALA A 8 0.93 1.25 -2.75
C ALA A 8 1.82 0.13 -2.18
N SER A 9 1.46 -0.53 -1.08
CA SER A 9 2.34 -1.50 -0.40
C SER A 9 2.29 -2.92 -0.97
N ARG A 10 1.79 -3.12 -2.20
CA ARG A 10 1.59 -4.47 -2.77
C ARG A 10 2.90 -5.25 -2.94
N LEU A 11 4.01 -4.59 -3.24
CA LEU A 11 5.26 -5.30 -3.57
C LEU A 11 5.81 -6.12 -2.40
N PHE A 12 5.48 -5.73 -1.17
CA PHE A 12 5.98 -6.37 0.04
C PHE A 12 4.87 -7.16 0.73
N ALA A 13 5.22 -8.31 1.28
CA ALA A 13 4.38 -8.97 2.26
C ALA A 13 4.17 -8.04 3.46
N ARG A 14 3.01 -8.14 4.12
CA ARG A 14 2.75 -7.36 5.33
C ARG A 14 3.69 -7.84 6.43
N PRO A 15 4.54 -6.97 6.99
CA PRO A 15 5.51 -7.37 7.99
C PRO A 15 4.80 -7.87 9.25
N SER A 16 5.37 -8.88 9.90
CA SER A 16 4.92 -9.38 11.20
C SER A 16 6.02 -9.32 12.25
N PHE A 17 5.63 -9.33 13.53
CA PHE A 17 6.59 -9.28 14.64
C PHE A 17 7.53 -10.50 14.64
N VAL A 18 6.99 -11.70 14.45
CA VAL A 18 7.76 -12.95 14.44
C VAL A 18 8.74 -12.96 13.27
N GLU A 19 8.29 -12.55 12.09
CA GLU A 19 9.15 -12.38 10.91
C GLU A 19 10.26 -11.36 11.17
N GLY A 20 9.95 -10.24 11.82
CA GLY A 20 10.93 -9.22 12.22
C GLY A 20 12.03 -9.77 13.12
N VAL A 21 11.68 -10.62 14.10
CA VAL A 21 12.67 -11.31 14.95
C VAL A 21 13.50 -12.31 14.14
N ALA A 22 12.86 -13.09 13.27
CA ALA A 22 13.55 -14.09 12.44
C ALA A 22 14.57 -13.44 11.47
N ARG A 23 14.30 -12.22 10.99
CA ARG A 23 15.21 -11.45 10.12
C ARG A 23 16.59 -11.16 10.76
N ILE A 24 16.70 -11.14 12.09
CA ILE A 24 18.00 -10.95 12.78
C ILE A 24 18.95 -12.13 12.52
N LEU A 25 18.39 -13.33 12.33
CA LEU A 25 19.14 -14.57 12.10
C LEU A 25 19.24 -14.92 10.61
N ASP A 26 18.46 -14.27 9.75
CA ASP A 26 18.44 -14.51 8.30
C ASP A 26 19.58 -13.78 7.56
N LEU A 27 20.82 -14.19 7.84
CA LEU A 27 22.01 -13.66 7.16
C LEU A 27 22.03 -13.99 5.65
N GLY A 28 21.21 -14.95 5.22
CA GLY A 28 21.08 -15.39 3.83
C GLY A 28 20.01 -14.64 3.03
N SER A 29 19.28 -13.68 3.63
CA SER A 29 18.19 -12.96 2.97
C SER A 29 17.08 -13.86 2.40
N THR A 30 16.84 -15.01 3.04
CA THR A 30 15.83 -16.00 2.63
C THR A 30 14.40 -15.57 2.94
N LEU A 31 14.20 -14.61 3.85
CA LEU A 31 12.91 -14.05 4.23
C LEU A 31 12.50 -12.83 3.37
N ASN A 32 13.36 -12.36 2.46
CA ASN A 32 13.03 -11.27 1.53
C ASN A 32 12.25 -11.80 0.33
N VAL A 33 10.94 -11.99 0.52
CA VAL A 33 10.00 -12.42 -0.52
C VAL A 33 9.09 -11.27 -0.94
N TYR A 34 8.98 -11.07 -2.25
CA TYR A 34 8.14 -10.04 -2.86
C TYR A 34 6.93 -10.68 -3.54
N ASN A 35 5.83 -9.94 -3.58
CA ASN A 35 4.70 -10.32 -4.42
C ASN A 35 5.08 -10.14 -5.90
N ARG A 36 4.72 -11.11 -6.74
CA ARG A 36 5.00 -11.12 -8.18
C ARG A 36 3.74 -11.45 -8.95
N ASN A 37 3.58 -10.81 -10.10
CA ASN A 37 2.53 -11.12 -11.07
C ASN A 37 3.02 -12.16 -12.07
N ALA A 38 2.07 -12.76 -12.80
CA ALA A 38 2.41 -13.75 -13.82
C ALA A 38 3.09 -13.08 -15.03
N THR A 39 2.74 -11.83 -15.34
CA THR A 39 3.37 -11.06 -16.42
C THR A 39 3.69 -9.62 -16.00
N PRO A 40 4.65 -8.95 -16.68
CA PRO A 40 4.95 -7.53 -16.45
C PRO A 40 3.74 -6.62 -16.71
N GLU A 41 2.94 -6.90 -17.73
CA GLU A 41 1.78 -6.09 -18.12
C GLU A 41 0.69 -6.12 -17.03
N GLU A 42 0.52 -7.27 -16.37
CA GLU A 42 -0.38 -7.41 -15.22
C GLU A 42 0.11 -6.56 -14.04
N ALA A 43 1.41 -6.59 -13.74
CA ALA A 43 2.00 -5.78 -12.68
C ALA A 43 1.83 -4.28 -12.95
N ASP A 44 2.09 -3.83 -14.18
CA ASP A 44 1.95 -2.43 -14.58
C ASP A 44 0.49 -1.97 -14.51
N PHE A 45 -0.45 -2.80 -14.98
CA PHE A 45 -1.87 -2.50 -14.93
C PHE A 45 -2.36 -2.31 -13.49
N GLU A 46 -2.00 -3.23 -12.59
CA GLU A 46 -2.42 -3.16 -11.19
C GLU A 46 -1.75 -2.01 -10.44
N ALA A 47 -0.50 -1.67 -10.75
CA ALA A 47 0.19 -0.51 -10.19
C ALA A 47 -0.54 0.79 -10.59
N LEU A 48 -0.83 0.97 -11.88
CA LEU A 48 -1.57 2.16 -12.37
C LEU A 48 -2.98 2.25 -11.79
N ALA A 49 -3.69 1.11 -11.69
CA ALA A 49 -5.01 1.07 -11.08
C ALA A 49 -4.96 1.47 -9.60
N SER A 50 -3.97 0.97 -8.85
CA SER A 50 -3.74 1.34 -7.45
C SER A 50 -3.52 2.83 -7.27
N ASP A 51 -2.68 3.44 -8.12
CA ASP A 51 -2.40 4.87 -8.08
C ASP A 51 -3.67 5.69 -8.38
N TRP A 52 -4.46 5.27 -9.38
CA TRP A 52 -5.73 5.93 -9.72
C TRP A 52 -6.73 5.92 -8.56
N PHE A 53 -6.90 4.75 -7.91
CA PHE A 53 -7.78 4.67 -6.75
C PHE A 53 -7.29 5.51 -5.58
N SER A 54 -5.97 5.58 -5.36
CA SER A 54 -5.39 6.40 -4.29
C SER A 54 -5.66 7.89 -4.52
N VAL A 55 -5.52 8.38 -5.75
CA VAL A 55 -5.90 9.76 -6.12
C VAL A 55 -7.39 10.00 -5.88
N GLY A 56 -8.25 9.06 -6.28
CA GLY A 56 -9.69 9.16 -6.05
C GLY A 56 -10.07 9.23 -4.57
N ASP A 57 -9.47 8.36 -3.75
CA ASP A 57 -9.69 8.30 -2.30
C ASP A 57 -9.29 9.65 -1.65
N GLU A 58 -8.16 10.24 -2.06
CA GLU A 58 -7.70 11.55 -1.59
C GLU A 58 -8.60 12.72 -2.04
N LEU A 59 -9.07 12.72 -3.29
CA LEU A 59 -9.99 13.74 -3.80
C LEU A 59 -11.30 13.74 -3.00
N VAL A 60 -11.86 12.55 -2.72
CA VAL A 60 -13.06 12.42 -1.90
C VAL A 60 -12.81 12.95 -0.48
N SER A 61 -11.69 12.59 0.13
CA SER A 61 -11.31 13.09 1.46
C SER A 61 -11.20 14.62 1.47
N ALA A 62 -10.52 15.22 0.49
CA ALA A 62 -10.35 16.66 0.38
C ALA A 62 -11.69 17.41 0.23
N MET A 63 -12.61 16.86 -0.57
CA MET A 63 -13.96 17.42 -0.73
C MET A 63 -14.76 17.39 0.57
N GLN A 64 -14.67 16.30 1.33
CA GLN A 64 -15.35 16.16 2.62
C GLN A 64 -14.78 17.13 3.67
N THR A 65 -13.46 17.27 3.74
CA THR A 65 -12.82 18.22 4.68
C THR A 65 -13.17 19.66 4.34
N THR A 66 -13.08 20.06 3.07
CA THR A 66 -13.43 21.43 2.64
C THR A 66 -14.91 21.74 2.89
N GLY A 67 -15.79 20.75 2.67
CA GLY A 67 -17.22 20.90 2.97
C GLY A 67 -17.51 21.13 4.46
N HIS A 68 -16.65 20.65 5.36
CA HIS A 68 -16.77 20.91 6.80
C HIS A 68 -16.27 22.30 7.21
N GLU A 69 -15.18 22.79 6.59
CA GLU A 69 -14.62 24.12 6.91
C GLU A 69 -15.49 25.29 6.42
N VAL A 70 -16.36 25.08 5.43
CA VAL A 70 -17.25 26.13 4.87
C VAL A 70 -18.57 26.25 5.64
N VAL A 71 -18.87 25.31 6.54
CA VAL A 71 -20.14 25.24 7.30
C VAL A 71 -20.00 25.69 8.77
N GLU A 72 -18.78 25.99 9.23
CA GLU A 72 -18.51 26.78 10.45
C GLU A 72 -18.24 28.25 10.12
#